data_AF-A0A350DGK7-F1
#
_entry.id   AF-A0A350DGK7-F1
#
_cell.length_a   1.000
_cell.length_b   1.000
_cell.length_c   1.000
_cell.angle_alpha   90.00
_cell.angle_beta   90.00
_cell.angle_gamma   90.00
#
_symmetry.space_group_name_H-M   'P 1'
#
loop_
_entity.id
_entity.type
_entity.pdbx_description
1 polymer ?
#
loop_
_entity_poly.entity_id
_entity_poly.type
_entity_poly.pdbx_seq_one_letter_code
_entity_poly.pdbx_strand_id
1 'polypeptide(L)'
;MVLAELPLTTFLNEALIPYEQDEITRLIIDDHDAEAFAPLKHLTIGDFRNWLLSDHATSEALAAARPGITPEMAAAVSKLMRNQDLMLVAKKCQVTTAFRNTIGLPGRLSTRLQPNHPTDDVTGIAASILDGLLYGSGDAVIG
;
A
#
# COMPACT_ATOMS: atom_id res chain seq x y z
N MET A 1 -13.06 -11.15 19.45
CA MET A 1 -11.58 -11.13 19.36
C MET A 1 -11.16 -9.67 19.42
N VAL A 2 -10.35 -9.24 20.40
CA VAL A 2 -10.23 -7.81 20.80
C VAL A 2 -9.97 -6.84 19.64
N LEU A 3 -9.02 -7.15 18.75
CA LEU A 3 -8.68 -6.27 17.63
C LEU A 3 -9.84 -6.03 16.65
N ALA A 4 -10.70 -7.02 16.42
CA ALA A 4 -11.82 -6.90 15.49
C ALA A 4 -12.91 -5.94 16.00
N GLU A 5 -13.06 -5.81 17.32
CA GLU A 5 -14.09 -4.97 17.95
C GLU A 5 -13.64 -3.51 18.13
N LEU A 6 -12.37 -3.20 17.88
CA LEU A 6 -11.86 -1.83 18.04
C LEU A 6 -12.45 -0.92 16.95
N PRO A 7 -12.97 0.27 17.31
CA PRO A 7 -13.34 1.29 16.33
C PRO A 7 -12.11 1.75 15.51
N LEU A 8 -12.30 2.07 14.23
CA LEU A 8 -11.23 2.66 13.41
C LEU A 8 -10.68 3.94 14.06
N THR A 9 -11.56 4.76 14.66
CA THR A 9 -11.18 6.02 15.32
C THR A 9 -10.17 5.85 16.46
N THR A 10 -10.02 4.65 17.05
CA THR A 10 -9.01 4.41 18.10
C THR A 10 -7.61 4.78 17.59
N PHE A 11 -7.29 4.48 16.34
CA PHE A 11 -5.97 4.76 15.74
C PHE A 11 -5.71 6.25 15.45
N LEU A 12 -6.71 7.12 15.61
CA LEU A 12 -6.53 8.58 15.54
C LEU A 12 -6.36 9.21 16.92
N ASN A 13 -6.81 8.53 17.98
CA ASN A 13 -6.78 9.05 19.35
C ASN A 13 -5.64 8.45 20.17
N GLU A 14 -5.19 7.24 19.81
CA GLU A 14 -4.17 6.48 20.52
C GLU A 14 -3.04 6.12 19.55
N ALA A 15 -2.04 7.00 19.48
CA ALA A 15 -0.86 6.78 18.65
C ALA A 15 0.06 5.71 19.26
N LEU A 16 0.60 4.82 18.41
CA LEU A 16 1.54 3.77 18.84
C LEU A 16 2.86 4.35 19.37
N ILE A 17 3.36 5.39 18.69
CA ILE A 17 4.47 6.22 19.15
C ILE A 17 3.88 7.62 19.40
N PRO A 18 4.19 8.28 20.53
CA PRO A 18 3.60 9.59 20.82
C PRO A 18 3.88 10.63 19.73
N TYR A 19 2.85 11.41 19.37
CA TYR A 19 2.92 12.45 18.34
C TYR A 19 4.07 13.44 18.55
N GLU A 20 4.35 13.80 19.80
CA GLU A 20 5.41 14.76 20.14
C GLU A 20 6.82 14.18 19.95
N GLN A 21 6.94 12.85 19.92
CA GLN A 21 8.23 12.14 19.92
C GLN A 21 8.62 11.61 18.54
N ASP A 22 7.69 11.59 17.57
CA ASP A 22 7.92 10.94 16.28
C ASP A 22 7.37 11.74 15.10
N GLU A 23 8.24 12.06 14.14
CA GLU A 23 7.87 12.86 12.97
C GLU A 23 6.98 12.11 11.99
N ILE A 24 7.09 10.78 11.93
CA ILE A 24 6.27 9.95 11.04
C ILE A 24 4.83 9.88 11.57
N THR A 25 4.65 9.74 12.88
CA THR A 25 3.34 9.85 13.53
C THR A 25 2.70 11.20 13.24
N ARG A 26 3.46 12.30 13.33
CA ARG A 26 2.95 13.62 12.95
C ARG A 26 2.50 13.67 11.51
N LEU A 27 3.35 13.22 10.58
CA LEU A 27 3.01 13.15 9.15
C LEU A 27 1.71 12.37 8.92
N ILE A 28 1.56 11.19 9.52
CA ILE A 28 0.37 10.33 9.37
C ILE A 28 -0.89 11.04 9.88
N ILE A 29 -0.84 11.65 11.06
CA ILE A 29 -2.00 12.28 11.69
C ILE A 29 -2.34 13.62 11.01
N ASP A 30 -1.34 14.41 10.64
CA ASP A 30 -1.52 15.73 10.04
C ASP A 30 -2.01 15.63 8.57
N ASP A 31 -1.60 14.58 7.83
CA ASP A 31 -2.06 14.33 6.46
C ASP A 31 -3.39 13.55 6.38
N HIS A 32 -3.95 13.11 7.52
CA HIS A 32 -5.19 12.34 7.54
C HIS A 32 -6.40 13.20 7.13
N ASP A 33 -7.13 12.74 6.11
CA ASP A 33 -8.33 13.42 5.61
C ASP A 33 -9.60 12.92 6.32
N ALA A 34 -10.18 13.79 7.15
CA ALA A 34 -11.40 13.50 7.91
C ALA A 34 -12.65 13.37 7.04
N GLU A 35 -12.72 14.06 5.88
CA GLU A 35 -13.87 13.98 4.96
C GLU A 35 -13.84 12.66 4.19
N ALA A 36 -12.67 12.27 3.70
CA ALA A 36 -12.45 10.96 3.08
C ALA A 36 -12.75 9.80 4.04
N PHE A 37 -12.43 9.97 5.33
CA PHE A 37 -12.67 8.97 6.38
C PHE A 37 -14.13 8.90 6.85
N ALA A 38 -14.90 9.98 6.73
CA ALA A 38 -16.24 10.10 7.33
C ALA A 38 -17.20 8.93 7.01
N PRO A 39 -17.24 8.37 5.78
CA PRO A 39 -18.09 7.23 5.46
C PRO A 39 -17.73 5.95 6.23
N LEU A 40 -16.46 5.78 6.61
CA LEU A 40 -15.93 4.59 7.27
C LEU A 40 -15.77 4.75 8.78
N LYS A 41 -15.78 5.99 9.29
CA LYS A 41 -15.51 6.35 10.69
C LYS A 41 -16.26 5.50 11.74
N HIS A 42 -17.48 5.08 11.43
CA HIS A 42 -18.35 4.34 12.35
C HIS A 42 -18.01 2.85 12.45
N LEU A 43 -17.13 2.33 11.59
CA LEU A 43 -16.81 0.91 11.52
C LEU A 43 -15.80 0.50 12.60
N THR A 44 -15.93 -0.74 13.04
CA THR A 44 -14.85 -1.47 13.74
C THR A 44 -13.83 -2.00 12.73
N ILE A 45 -12.68 -2.51 13.18
CA ILE A 45 -11.71 -3.17 12.29
C ILE A 45 -12.31 -4.42 11.64
N GLY A 46 -13.14 -5.17 12.37
CA GLY A 46 -13.87 -6.31 11.82
C GLY A 46 -14.84 -5.90 10.72
N ASP A 47 -15.61 -4.84 10.94
CA ASP A 47 -16.55 -4.31 9.94
C ASP A 47 -15.81 -3.70 8.75
N PHE A 48 -14.67 -3.07 8.98
CA PHE A 48 -13.81 -2.57 7.91
C PHE A 48 -13.29 -3.69 7.02
N ARG A 49 -12.84 -4.82 7.60
CA ARG A 49 -12.51 -6.03 6.83
C ARG A 49 -13.69 -6.48 5.98
N ASN A 50 -14.89 -6.55 6.55
CA ASN A 50 -16.09 -6.98 5.84
C ASN A 50 -16.43 -6.04 4.70
N TRP A 51 -16.32 -4.72 4.91
CA TRP A 51 -16.52 -3.71 3.88
C TRP A 51 -15.51 -3.85 2.74
N LEU A 52 -14.22 -4.02 3.03
CA LEU A 52 -13.17 -4.22 2.01
C LEU A 52 -13.42 -5.47 1.14
N LEU A 53 -13.97 -6.53 1.74
CA LEU A 53 -14.32 -7.75 1.02
C LEU A 53 -15.61 -7.64 0.21
N SER A 54 -16.51 -6.71 0.56
CA SER A 54 -17.79 -6.49 -0.12
C SER A 54 -17.65 -5.87 -1.52
N ASP A 55 -18.75 -5.89 -2.28
CA ASP A 55 -18.84 -5.24 -3.60
C ASP A 55 -18.90 -3.71 -3.52
N HIS A 56 -19.13 -3.14 -2.33
CA HIS A 56 -19.16 -1.68 -2.13
C HIS A 56 -17.76 -1.05 -2.18
N ALA A 57 -16.71 -1.81 -1.86
CA ALA A 57 -15.33 -1.35 -1.89
C ALA A 57 -14.76 -1.40 -3.33
N THR A 58 -15.35 -0.64 -4.25
CA THR A 58 -14.83 -0.52 -5.62
C THR A 58 -13.47 0.19 -5.63
N SER A 59 -12.72 0.08 -6.73
CA SER A 59 -11.42 0.77 -6.87
C SER A 59 -11.56 2.29 -6.68
N GLU A 60 -12.65 2.88 -7.15
CA GLU A 60 -12.97 4.31 -6.99
C GLU A 60 -13.29 4.65 -5.53
N ALA A 61 -14.10 3.83 -4.86
CA ALA A 61 -14.44 4.03 -3.45
C ALA A 61 -13.20 3.91 -2.56
N LEU A 62 -12.33 2.94 -2.84
CA LEU A 62 -11.06 2.76 -2.14
C LEU A 62 -10.12 3.94 -2.39
N ALA A 63 -10.03 4.44 -3.63
CA ALA A 63 -9.21 5.60 -3.95
C ALA A 63 -9.70 6.87 -3.22
N ALA A 64 -11.01 7.06 -3.12
CA ALA A 64 -11.62 8.17 -2.40
C ALA A 64 -11.41 8.07 -0.88
N ALA A 65 -11.52 6.88 -0.31
CA ALA A 65 -11.34 6.67 1.14
C ALA A 65 -9.87 6.66 1.59
N ARG A 66 -8.92 6.35 0.68
CA ARG A 66 -7.50 6.15 0.99
C ARG A 66 -6.87 7.26 1.86
N PRO A 67 -7.11 8.57 1.61
CA PRO A 67 -6.51 9.64 2.43
C PRO A 67 -6.99 9.62 3.90
N GLY A 68 -8.10 8.96 4.19
CA GLY A 68 -8.65 8.79 5.54
C GLY A 68 -8.26 7.47 6.23
N ILE A 69 -7.37 6.66 5.65
CA ILE A 69 -6.94 5.39 6.23
C ILE A 69 -5.49 5.51 6.71
N THR A 70 -5.26 5.41 8.02
CA THR A 70 -3.91 5.42 8.57
C THR A 70 -3.19 4.07 8.37
N PRO A 71 -1.84 4.04 8.42
CA PRO A 71 -1.08 2.80 8.37
C PRO A 71 -1.48 1.80 9.46
N GLU A 72 -1.82 2.26 10.67
CA GLU A 72 -2.24 1.41 11.77
C GLU A 72 -3.60 0.75 11.50
N MET A 73 -4.56 1.48 10.91
CA MET A 73 -5.84 0.89 10.48
C MET A 73 -5.62 -0.21 9.42
N ALA A 74 -4.77 0.06 8.43
CA ALA A 74 -4.41 -0.91 7.39
C ALA A 74 -3.66 -2.13 7.95
N ALA A 75 -2.76 -1.91 8.91
CA ALA A 75 -2.04 -2.97 9.61
C ALA A 75 -2.98 -3.81 10.50
N ALA A 76 -3.92 -3.18 11.20
CA ALA A 76 -4.90 -3.86 12.03
C ALA A 76 -5.82 -4.77 11.20
N VAL A 77 -6.37 -4.24 10.11
CA VAL A 77 -7.29 -5.01 9.27
C VAL A 77 -6.60 -6.16 8.54
N SER A 78 -5.35 -5.97 8.08
CA SER A 78 -4.58 -7.03 7.42
C SER A 78 -4.27 -8.20 8.35
N LYS A 79 -4.10 -7.96 9.66
CA LYS A 79 -3.94 -9.03 10.68
C LYS A 79 -5.20 -9.86 10.88
N LEU A 80 -6.36 -9.39 10.44
CA LEU A 80 -7.63 -10.13 10.49
C LEU A 80 -7.89 -10.94 9.22
N MET A 81 -7.09 -10.75 8.17
CA MET A 81 -7.31 -11.30 6.85
C MET A 81 -6.54 -12.61 6.64
N ARG A 82 -7.19 -13.55 5.96
CA ARG A 82 -6.50 -14.73 5.41
C ARG A 82 -5.77 -14.34 4.13
N ASN A 83 -4.87 -15.18 3.63
CA ASN A 83 -4.16 -14.94 2.37
C ASN A 83 -5.11 -14.64 1.19
N GLN A 84 -6.24 -15.34 1.11
CA GLN A 84 -7.25 -15.10 0.05
C GLN A 84 -7.90 -13.72 0.19
N ASP A 85 -8.24 -13.31 1.42
CA ASP A 85 -8.79 -11.99 1.69
C ASP A 85 -7.80 -10.90 1.25
N LEU A 86 -6.52 -11.05 1.63
CA LEU A 86 -5.45 -10.13 1.24
C LEU A 86 -5.33 -10.01 -0.28
N MET A 87 -5.34 -11.13 -1.00
CA MET A 87 -5.30 -11.13 -2.47
C MET A 87 -6.53 -10.47 -3.10
N LEU A 88 -7.73 -10.76 -2.58
CA LEU A 88 -8.99 -10.21 -3.11
C LEU A 88 -9.07 -8.69 -2.90
N VAL A 89 -8.71 -8.21 -1.71
CA VAL A 89 -8.71 -6.78 -1.40
C VAL A 89 -7.60 -6.06 -2.18
N ALA A 90 -6.38 -6.59 -2.21
CA ALA A 90 -5.27 -5.97 -2.95
C ALA A 90 -5.57 -5.83 -4.45
N LYS A 91 -6.31 -6.78 -5.04
CA LYS A 91 -6.74 -6.71 -6.45
C LYS A 91 -7.67 -5.51 -6.73
N LYS A 92 -8.45 -5.06 -5.75
CA LYS A 92 -9.33 -3.88 -5.86
C LYS A 92 -8.55 -2.56 -5.70
N CYS A 93 -7.45 -2.57 -4.96
CA CYS A 93 -6.58 -1.41 -4.73
C CYS A 93 -5.70 -1.10 -5.95
N GLN A 94 -6.25 -0.45 -6.97
CA GLN A 94 -5.50 -0.05 -8.17
C GLN A 94 -4.71 1.24 -7.94
N VAL A 95 -3.39 1.17 -8.02
CA VAL A 95 -2.49 2.32 -7.89
C VAL A 95 -1.67 2.44 -9.16
N THR A 96 -1.85 3.56 -9.88
CA THR A 96 -1.10 3.87 -11.10
C THR A 96 -0.22 5.09 -10.86
N THR A 97 1.05 5.01 -11.24
CA THR A 97 1.99 6.14 -11.18
C THR A 97 2.73 6.27 -12.51
N ALA A 98 3.30 7.44 -12.76
CA ALA A 98 4.01 7.70 -14.01
C ALA A 98 5.29 8.52 -13.78
N PHE A 99 6.32 8.19 -14.55
CA PHE A 99 7.52 9.01 -14.72
C PHE A 99 7.89 9.05 -16.22
N ARG A 100 8.87 8.25 -16.68
CA ARG A 100 9.16 8.07 -18.12
C ARG A 100 8.16 7.14 -18.81
N ASN A 101 7.57 6.23 -18.05
CA ASN A 101 6.49 5.33 -18.45
C ASN A 101 5.45 5.26 -17.32
N THR A 102 4.44 4.40 -17.48
CA THR A 102 3.34 4.22 -16.53
C THR A 102 3.37 2.81 -15.94
N ILE A 103 3.36 2.72 -14.61
CA ILE A 103 3.35 1.47 -13.85
C ILE A 103 2.02 1.31 -13.09
N GLY A 104 1.56 0.07 -12.92
CA GLY A 104 0.36 -0.26 -12.12
C GLY A 104 -0.94 -0.43 -12.90
N LEU A 105 -0.89 -0.39 -14.24
CA LEU A 105 -2.06 -0.66 -15.09
C LEU A 105 -2.47 -2.14 -15.04
N PRO A 106 -3.78 -2.47 -15.10
CA PRO A 106 -4.27 -3.84 -15.13
C PRO A 106 -3.67 -4.66 -16.27
N GLY A 107 -3.35 -5.93 -15.99
CA GLY A 107 -2.78 -6.85 -16.97
C GLY A 107 -1.30 -6.62 -17.30
N ARG A 108 -0.61 -5.78 -16.53
CA ARG A 108 0.84 -5.52 -16.67
C ARG A 108 1.58 -5.89 -15.39
N LEU A 109 2.78 -6.44 -15.56
CA LEU A 109 3.71 -6.70 -14.48
C LEU A 109 5.05 -6.09 -14.87
N SER A 110 5.53 -5.16 -14.06
CA SER A 110 6.81 -4.49 -14.28
C SER A 110 7.90 -5.09 -13.40
N THR A 111 9.15 -5.06 -13.85
CA THR A 111 10.30 -5.58 -13.11
C THR A 111 11.40 -4.54 -12.97
N ARG A 112 12.10 -4.59 -11.84
CA ARG A 112 13.35 -3.86 -11.62
C ARG A 112 14.51 -4.67 -12.21
N LEU A 113 15.38 -4.00 -12.95
CA LEU A 113 16.65 -4.55 -13.39
C LEU A 113 17.77 -4.02 -12.49
N GLN A 114 18.24 -4.85 -11.56
CA GLN A 114 19.22 -4.48 -10.54
C GLN A 114 20.52 -5.28 -10.69
N PRO A 115 21.50 -4.76 -11.46
CA PRO A 115 22.79 -5.42 -11.66
C PRO A 115 23.70 -5.21 -10.43
N ASN A 116 23.77 -6.21 -9.54
CA ASN A 116 24.50 -6.14 -8.27
C ASN A 116 25.84 -6.90 -8.31
N HIS A 117 26.74 -6.52 -9.22
CA HIS A 117 28.06 -7.16 -9.31
C HIS A 117 28.82 -7.07 -7.95
N PRO A 118 29.45 -8.14 -7.43
CA PRO A 118 30.01 -8.16 -6.07
C PRO A 118 31.04 -7.08 -5.72
N THR A 119 31.71 -6.55 -6.75
CA THR A 119 32.75 -5.51 -6.64
C THR A 119 32.40 -4.24 -7.42
N ASP A 120 31.14 -4.11 -7.87
CA ASP A 120 30.69 -3.01 -8.73
C ASP A 120 31.54 -2.84 -10.01
N ASP A 121 31.97 -3.96 -10.61
CA ASP A 121 32.70 -3.93 -11.88
C ASP A 121 31.77 -3.46 -13.00
N VAL A 122 32.16 -2.40 -13.70
CA VAL A 122 31.36 -1.75 -14.74
C VAL A 122 31.04 -2.71 -15.88
N THR A 123 31.97 -3.60 -16.24
CA THR A 123 31.77 -4.57 -17.34
C THR A 123 30.75 -5.64 -16.93
N GLY A 124 30.87 -6.17 -15.71
CA GLY A 124 29.93 -7.11 -15.13
C GLY A 124 28.52 -6.53 -14.98
N ILE A 125 28.42 -5.27 -14.53
CA ILE A 125 27.16 -4.53 -14.47
C ILE A 125 26.56 -4.39 -15.87
N ALA A 126 27.34 -3.94 -16.86
CA ALA A 126 26.86 -3.76 -18.23
C ALA A 126 26.37 -5.08 -18.85
N ALA A 127 27.07 -6.19 -18.60
CA ALA A 127 26.65 -7.52 -19.05
C ALA A 127 25.31 -7.93 -18.44
N SER A 128 25.11 -7.71 -17.14
CA SER A 128 23.84 -8.02 -16.46
C SER A 128 22.68 -7.12 -16.92
N ILE A 129 22.94 -5.85 -17.22
CA ILE A 129 21.94 -4.96 -17.82
C ILE A 129 21.52 -5.49 -19.19
N LEU A 130 22.48 -5.84 -20.05
CA LEU A 130 22.18 -6.35 -21.37
C LEU A 130 21.31 -7.62 -21.30
N ASP A 131 21.68 -8.57 -20.44
CA ASP A 131 20.94 -9.81 -20.25
C ASP A 131 19.50 -9.54 -19.77
N GLY A 132 19.33 -8.70 -18.75
CA GLY A 132 18.00 -8.38 -18.24
C GLY A 132 17.09 -7.68 -19.26
N LEU A 133 17.65 -6.78 -20.09
CA LEU A 133 16.90 -6.12 -21.16
C LEU A 133 16.42 -7.11 -22.22
N LEU A 134 17.20 -8.16 -22.53
CA LEU A 134 16.79 -9.23 -23.47
C LEU A 134 15.59 -10.02 -22.96
N TYR A 135 15.39 -10.11 -21.64
CA TYR A 135 14.20 -10.68 -21.00
C TYR A 135 13.06 -9.67 -20.77
N GLY A 136 13.19 -8.44 -21.26
CA GLY A 136 12.20 -7.38 -21.08
C GLY A 136 12.13 -6.82 -19.66
N SER A 137 13.21 -6.95 -18.88
CA SER A 137 13.28 -6.39 -17.53
C SER A 137 13.76 -4.94 -17.51
N GLY A 138 13.40 -4.21 -16.45
CA GLY A 138 13.85 -2.83 -16.23
C GLY A 138 12.85 -1.76 -16.62
N ASP A 139 11.61 -2.15 -16.96
CA ASP A 139 10.53 -1.21 -17.21
C ASP A 139 10.07 -0.50 -15.93
N ALA A 140 10.21 -1.10 -14.74
CA ALA A 140 10.00 -0.38 -13.49
C ALA A 140 11.14 0.62 -13.24
N VAL A 141 12.39 0.13 -13.27
CA VAL A 141 13.62 0.91 -13.08
C VAL A 141 14.84 0.06 -13.44
N ILE A 142 15.91 0.72 -13.91
CA ILE A 142 17.26 0.14 -14.02
C ILE A 142 18.13 0.80 -12.94
N GLY A 143 18.60 0.00 -11.99
CA GLY A 143 19.42 0.45 -10.85
C GLY A 143 19.25 -0.42 -9.62
#